data_AF-A0A920MEA1-F1
#
_entry.id   AF-A0A920MEA1-F1
#
_cell.length_a   1.000
_cell.length_b   1.000
_cell.length_c   1.000
_cell.angle_alpha   90.00
_cell.angle_beta   90.00
_cell.angle_gamma   90.00
#
_symmetry.space_group_name_H-M   'P 1'
#
loop_
_entity.id
_entity.type
_entity.pdbx_description
1 polymer ?
#
loop_
_entity_poly.entity_id
_entity_poly.type
_entity_poly.pdbx_seq_one_letter_code
_entity_poly.pdbx_strand_id
1 'polypeptide(L)'
;MYGKQRILYPLKRVGERGEGKWERITWEQAMLEIADKFIDHSVEYGPGGNHMWAWTQMVMKRASYASIMRFANITGVQMPEAFAGVGDLFSGAQITLGMSRLVTQWLRFINPSVA
;
A
#
# COMPACT_ATOMS: atom_id res chain seq x y z
N MET A 1 1.69 13.49 19.14
CA MET A 1 3.04 12.95 18.83
C MET A 1 3.73 12.27 20.01
N TYR A 2 3.36 12.52 21.26
CA TYR A 2 4.03 11.95 22.45
C TYR A 2 3.19 10.86 23.16
N GLY A 3 2.23 10.26 22.44
CA GLY A 3 1.37 9.22 23.00
C GLY A 3 2.13 7.91 23.23
N LYS A 4 1.69 7.14 24.23
CA LYS A 4 2.31 5.85 24.62
C LYS A 4 2.30 4.81 23.49
N GLN A 5 1.42 4.95 22.50
CA GLN A 5 1.27 4.04 21.37
C GLN A 5 2.27 4.29 20.24
N ARG A 6 3.14 5.31 20.35
CA ARG A 6 4.08 5.65 19.28
C ARG A 6 5.17 4.58 19.16
N ILE A 7 5.34 4.06 17.95
CA ILE A 7 6.46 3.20 17.59
C ILE A 7 7.70 4.08 17.41
N LEU A 8 8.76 3.82 18.20
CA LEU A 8 9.98 4.62 18.21
C LEU A 8 11.17 3.91 17.55
N TYR A 9 11.14 2.58 17.54
CA TYR A 9 12.24 1.74 17.06
C TYR A 9 11.69 0.58 16.23
N PRO A 10 12.52 -0.03 15.38
CA PRO A 10 12.23 -1.34 14.80
C PRO A 10 12.05 -2.37 15.91
N LEU A 11 10.99 -3.17 15.78
CA LEU A 11 10.60 -4.19 16.75
C LEU A 11 10.44 -5.52 16.03
N LYS A 12 11.01 -6.58 16.60
CA LYS A 12 10.84 -7.96 16.15
C LYS A 12 10.01 -8.73 17.16
N ARG A 13 9.08 -9.55 16.67
CA ARG A 13 8.16 -10.32 17.52
C ARG A 13 8.95 -11.40 18.25
N VAL A 14 8.75 -11.52 19.56
CA VAL A 14 9.27 -12.62 20.38
C VAL A 14 8.11 -13.35 21.04
N GLY A 15 7.81 -14.59 20.60
CA GLY A 15 6.63 -15.35 21.02
C GLY A 15 5.49 -15.35 20.00
N GLU A 16 4.28 -15.73 20.43
CA GLU A 16 3.14 -15.96 19.52
C GLU A 16 2.51 -14.67 18.97
N ARG A 17 1.84 -14.78 17.81
CA ARG A 17 1.27 -13.62 17.12
C ARG A 17 0.08 -13.11 17.93
N GLY A 18 0.14 -11.84 18.34
CA GLY A 18 -0.89 -11.21 19.16
C GLY A 18 -0.54 -11.10 20.65
N GLU A 19 0.55 -11.72 21.11
CA GLU A 19 0.97 -11.62 22.53
C GLU A 19 1.54 -10.24 22.91
N GLY A 20 1.85 -9.39 21.93
CA GLY A 20 2.40 -8.05 22.19
C GLY A 20 3.82 -8.04 22.74
N LYS A 21 4.55 -9.16 22.64
CA LYS A 21 5.93 -9.30 23.07
C LYS A 21 6.90 -8.98 21.92
N TRP A 22 7.80 -8.03 22.15
CA TRP A 22 8.71 -7.50 21.14
C TRP A 22 10.13 -7.29 21.68
N GLU A 23 11.11 -7.55 20.84
CA GLU A 23 12.50 -7.15 21.04
C GLU A 23 12.86 -5.98 20.12
N ARG A 24 13.69 -5.06 20.60
CA ARG A 24 14.20 -3.96 19.78
C ARG A 24 15.37 -4.45 18.93
N ILE A 25 15.35 -4.12 17.64
CA ILE A 25 16.44 -4.41 16.70
C ILE A 25 16.94 -3.13 16.02
N THR A 26 18.07 -3.22 15.30
CA THR A 26 18.58 -2.12 14.49
C THR A 26 17.80 -1.98 13.19
N TRP A 27 17.82 -0.80 12.57
CA TRP A 27 17.22 -0.59 11.25
C TRP A 27 17.89 -1.45 10.18
N GLU A 28 19.21 -1.62 10.25
CA GLU A 28 19.96 -2.46 9.32
C GLU A 28 19.52 -3.92 9.39
N GLN A 29 19.42 -4.48 10.61
CA GLN A 29 18.92 -5.83 10.81
C GLN A 29 17.47 -5.98 10.32
N ALA A 30 16.59 -5.02 10.66
CA ALA A 30 15.19 -5.07 10.24
C ALA A 30 15.05 -5.07 8.71
N MET A 31 15.81 -4.22 8.03
CA MET A 31 15.77 -4.11 6.58
C MET A 31 16.32 -5.36 5.90
N LEU A 32 17.45 -5.92 6.40
CA LEU A 32 18.03 -7.15 5.86
C LEU A 32 17.07 -8.34 6.03
N GLU A 33 16.54 -8.56 7.24
CA GLU A 33 15.62 -9.68 7.49
C GLU A 33 14.34 -9.61 6.63
N ILE A 34 13.83 -8.40 6.35
CA ILE A 34 12.68 -8.21 5.45
C ILE A 34 13.08 -8.46 3.99
N ALA A 35 14.22 -7.92 3.56
CA ALA A 35 14.69 -8.07 2.19
C ALA A 35 14.98 -9.54 1.84
N ASP A 36 15.66 -10.26 2.74
CA ASP A 36 15.98 -11.68 2.55
C ASP A 36 14.71 -12.50 2.34
N LYS A 37 13.74 -12.39 3.27
CA LYS A 37 12.45 -13.09 3.13
C LYS A 37 11.67 -12.69 1.88
N PHE A 38 11.70 -11.42 1.53
CA PHE A 38 11.02 -10.92 0.34
C PHE A 38 11.61 -11.53 -0.93
N ILE A 39 12.94 -11.60 -1.01
CA ILE A 39 13.66 -12.20 -2.13
C ILE A 39 13.42 -13.71 -2.16
N ASP A 40 13.58 -14.41 -1.04
CA ASP A 40 13.36 -15.85 -0.94
C ASP A 40 11.96 -16.23 -1.44
N HIS A 41 10.92 -15.53 -0.96
CA HIS A 41 9.55 -15.74 -1.44
C HIS A 41 9.37 -15.40 -2.92
N SER A 42 10.04 -14.34 -3.41
CA SER A 42 9.98 -13.95 -4.82
C SER A 42 10.64 -14.99 -5.73
N VAL A 43 11.72 -15.63 -5.27
CA VAL A 43 12.43 -16.68 -6.02
C VAL A 43 11.63 -17.97 -6.02
N GLU A 44 11.03 -18.33 -4.89
CA GLU A 44 10.28 -19.58 -4.74
C GLU A 44 8.91 -19.56 -5.44
N TYR A 45 8.14 -18.48 -5.29
CA TYR A 45 6.75 -18.38 -5.75
C TYR A 45 6.54 -17.37 -6.89
N GLY A 46 7.60 -16.67 -7.29
CA GLY A 46 7.53 -15.54 -8.20
C GLY A 46 7.07 -14.24 -7.52
N PRO A 47 7.16 -13.09 -8.21
CA PRO A 47 6.78 -11.78 -7.68
C PRO A 47 5.34 -11.67 -7.17
N GLY A 48 4.43 -12.47 -7.74
CA GLY A 48 3.01 -12.49 -7.35
C GLY A 48 2.73 -13.14 -5.99
N GLY A 49 3.67 -13.91 -5.44
CA GLY A 49 3.56 -14.47 -4.09
C GLY A 49 3.70 -13.40 -2.99
N ASN A 50 4.31 -12.27 -3.34
CA ASN A 50 4.40 -11.11 -2.47
C ASN A 50 3.24 -10.15 -2.74
N HIS A 51 2.70 -9.60 -1.65
CA HIS A 51 1.55 -8.71 -1.70
C HIS A 51 1.80 -7.46 -0.85
N MET A 52 1.41 -6.30 -1.37
CA MET A 52 1.54 -5.04 -0.66
C MET A 52 0.18 -4.37 -0.52
N TRP A 53 -0.28 -4.22 0.72
CA TRP A 53 -1.53 -3.53 1.02
C TRP A 53 -1.28 -2.04 1.31
N ALA A 54 -2.01 -1.16 0.63
CA ALA A 54 -2.04 0.26 0.93
C ALA A 54 -3.46 0.66 1.32
N TRP A 55 -3.63 1.22 2.52
CA TRP A 55 -4.91 1.76 2.96
C TRP A 55 -5.26 3.05 2.22
N THR A 56 -6.55 3.35 2.09
CA THR A 56 -7.06 4.56 1.41
C THR A 56 -6.43 5.86 1.91
N GLN A 57 -6.08 5.96 3.19
CA GLN A 57 -5.38 7.12 3.75
C GLN A 57 -4.02 7.40 3.06
N MET A 58 -3.34 6.38 2.54
CA MET A 58 -2.07 6.52 1.84
C MET A 58 -2.22 7.35 0.56
N VAL A 59 -3.38 7.29 -0.12
CA VAL A 59 -3.65 8.04 -1.36
C VAL A 59 -3.51 9.56 -1.16
N MET A 60 -3.83 10.04 0.05
CA MET A 60 -3.69 11.46 0.41
C MET A 60 -2.25 11.87 0.68
N LYS A 61 -1.37 10.92 1.03
CA LYS A 61 0.06 11.15 1.31
C LYS A 61 0.89 10.90 0.05
N ARG A 62 0.76 11.79 -0.93
CA ARG A 62 1.33 11.66 -2.29
C ARG A 62 2.75 11.08 -2.35
N ALA A 63 3.69 11.62 -1.57
CA ALA A 63 5.08 11.15 -1.58
C ALA A 63 5.23 9.71 -1.04
N SER A 64 4.56 9.39 0.07
CA SER A 64 4.55 8.04 0.64
C SER A 64 3.84 7.04 -0.29
N TYR A 65 2.78 7.48 -0.97
CA TYR A 65 2.10 6.64 -1.96
C TYR A 65 2.98 6.38 -3.18
N ALA A 66 3.68 7.41 -3.68
CA ALA A 66 4.58 7.27 -4.82
C ALA A 66 5.74 6.31 -4.54
N SER A 67 6.31 6.31 -3.32
CA SER A 67 7.38 5.37 -2.96
C SER A 67 6.89 3.92 -2.96
N ILE A 68 5.69 3.68 -2.42
CA ILE A 68 5.05 2.35 -2.39
C ILE A 68 4.78 1.87 -3.82
N MET A 69 4.16 2.71 -4.64
CA MET A 69 3.88 2.39 -6.04
C MET A 69 5.15 2.11 -6.84
N ARG A 70 6.21 2.89 -6.62
CA ARG A 70 7.50 2.68 -7.28
C ARG A 70 8.13 1.35 -6.87
N PHE A 71 8.10 1.02 -5.58
CA PHE A 71 8.61 -0.27 -5.10
C PHE A 71 7.81 -1.44 -5.69
N ALA A 72 6.49 -1.36 -5.70
CA ALA A 72 5.62 -2.39 -6.30
C ALA A 72 5.91 -2.58 -7.80
N ASN A 73 6.07 -1.48 -8.55
CA ASN A 73 6.38 -1.54 -9.98
C ASN A 73 7.75 -2.17 -10.28
N ILE A 74 8.77 -1.87 -9.46
CA ILE A 74 10.13 -2.43 -9.66
C ILE A 74 10.14 -3.93 -9.32
N THR A 75 9.43 -4.32 -8.26
CA THR A 75 9.46 -5.69 -7.75
C THR A 75 8.44 -6.62 -8.40
N GLY A 76 7.42 -6.08 -9.08
CA GLY A 76 6.33 -6.86 -9.68
C GLY A 76 5.25 -7.31 -8.68
N VAL A 77 5.30 -6.78 -7.45
CA VAL A 77 4.35 -7.09 -6.37
C VAL A 77 2.95 -6.62 -6.74
N GLN A 78 1.97 -7.47 -6.46
CA GLN A 78 0.57 -7.14 -6.71
C GLN A 78 0.05 -6.23 -5.60
N MET A 79 -0.45 -5.06 -6.01
CA MET A 79 -1.17 -4.15 -5.13
C MET A 79 -2.66 -4.29 -5.43
N PRO A 80 -3.50 -4.62 -4.43
CA PRO A 80 -4.93 -4.72 -4.63
C PRO A 80 -5.54 -3.32 -4.72
N GLU A 81 -6.71 -3.25 -5.32
CA GLU A 81 -7.43 -1.99 -5.43
C GLU A 81 -7.93 -1.51 -4.06
N ALA A 82 -7.37 -0.40 -3.58
CA ALA A 82 -7.54 0.09 -2.22
C ALA A 82 -8.97 0.57 -1.92
N PHE A 83 -9.67 1.16 -2.89
CA PHE A 83 -11.06 1.61 -2.71
C PHE A 83 -12.05 0.44 -2.70
N ALA A 84 -11.74 -0.63 -3.44
CA ALA A 84 -12.60 -1.81 -3.48
C ALA A 84 -12.66 -2.51 -2.11
N GLY A 85 -11.53 -2.61 -1.41
CA GLY A 85 -11.47 -3.30 -0.11
C GLY A 85 -12.24 -2.63 1.02
N VAL A 86 -12.52 -1.32 0.91
CA VAL A 86 -13.31 -0.55 1.90
C VAL A 86 -14.76 -0.36 1.45
N GLY A 87 -15.06 -0.59 0.16
CA GLY A 87 -16.38 -0.36 -0.43
C GLY A 87 -16.58 1.04 -1.02
N ASP A 88 -15.55 1.88 -1.02
CA ASP A 88 -15.59 3.24 -1.57
C ASP A 88 -15.41 3.29 -3.09
N LEU A 89 -15.16 2.14 -3.73
CA LEU A 89 -15.03 2.07 -5.19
C LEU A 89 -16.40 2.37 -5.82
N PHE A 90 -16.44 3.38 -6.69
CA PHE A 90 -17.64 3.81 -7.41
C PHE A 90 -18.03 2.84 -8.55
N SER A 91 -18.23 1.57 -8.22
CA SER A 91 -18.55 0.50 -9.18
C SER A 91 -19.81 0.83 -10.00
N GLY A 92 -20.85 1.38 -9.38
CA GLY A 92 -22.06 1.80 -10.09
C GLY A 92 -21.82 2.89 -11.13
N ALA A 93 -20.98 3.88 -10.81
CA ALA A 93 -20.59 4.91 -11.78
C ALA A 93 -19.71 4.35 -12.90
N GLN A 94 -18.79 3.43 -12.57
CA GLN A 94 -17.94 2.75 -13.55
C GLN A 94 -18.76 1.92 -14.53
N ILE A 95 -19.73 1.14 -14.06
CA ILE A 95 -20.61 0.31 -14.90
C ILE A 95 -21.49 1.19 -15.80
N THR A 96 -22.06 2.26 -15.25
CA THR A 96 -23.04 3.09 -15.96
C THR A 96 -22.39 4.04 -16.96
N LEU A 97 -21.26 4.66 -16.57
CA LEU A 97 -20.62 5.73 -17.35
C LEU A 97 -19.32 5.29 -18.05
N GLY A 98 -18.83 4.08 -17.78
CA GLY A 98 -17.54 3.61 -18.30
C GLY A 98 -16.34 4.35 -17.73
N MET A 99 -16.49 5.09 -16.62
CA MET A 99 -15.47 5.99 -16.09
C MET A 99 -15.06 5.66 -14.66
N SER A 100 -13.75 5.67 -14.41
CA SER A 100 -13.16 5.45 -13.07
C SER A 100 -13.12 6.71 -12.19
N ARG A 101 -13.36 7.91 -12.74
CA ARG A 101 -13.33 9.18 -12.01
C ARG A 101 -14.39 10.16 -12.52
N LEU A 102 -15.40 10.42 -11.70
CA LEU A 102 -16.50 11.38 -12.00
C LEU A 102 -16.02 12.83 -12.22
N VAL A 103 -14.94 13.25 -11.55
CA VAL A 103 -14.38 14.61 -11.67
C VAL A 103 -13.98 14.98 -13.09
N THR A 104 -13.49 14.01 -13.86
CA THR A 104 -13.02 14.23 -15.24
C THR A 104 -14.16 14.65 -16.17
N GLN A 105 -15.38 14.15 -15.93
CA GLN A 105 -16.55 14.51 -16.72
C GLN A 105 -17.06 15.91 -16.37
N TRP A 106 -17.04 16.29 -15.08
CA TRP A 106 -17.37 17.65 -14.67
C TRP A 106 -16.43 18.66 -15.33
N LEU A 107 -15.10 18.41 -15.31
CA LEU A 107 -14.12 19.26 -16.00
C LEU A 107 -14.36 19.35 -17.52
N ARG A 108 -14.74 18.26 -18.18
CA ARG A 108 -15.13 18.26 -19.59
C ARG A 108 -16.42 19.05 -19.85
N PHE A 109 -17.36 19.08 -18.88
CA PHE A 109 -18.59 19.87 -18.97
C PHE A 109 -18.36 21.37 -18.81
N ILE A 110 -17.47 21.82 -17.92
CA ILE A 110 -17.22 23.26 -17.70
C ILE A 110 -16.09 23.81 -18.57
N ASN A 111 -15.20 22.96 -19.08
CA ASN A 111 -14.18 23.36 -20.04
C ASN A 111 -14.02 22.31 -21.17
N PRO A 112 -14.73 22.51 -22.31
CA PRO A 112 -14.68 21.60 -23.44
C PRO A 112 -13.29 21.48 -24.10
N SER A 113 -12.36 22.40 -23.83
CA SER A 113 -11.03 22.42 -24.45
C SER A 113 -10.02 21.48 -23.80
N VAL A 114 -10.40 20.78 -22.73
CA VAL A 114 -9.52 19.84 -21.97
C VAL A 114 -9.81 18.37 -22.34
N ALA A 115 -10.53 18.15 -23.45
CA ALA A 115 -10.96 16.84 -23.91
C ALA A 115 -9.92 16.12 -24.76
#